data_AF-A0A522A003-F1
#
_entry.id   AF-A0A522A003-F1
#
_cell.length_a   1.000
_cell.length_b   1.000
_cell.length_c   1.000
_cell.angle_alpha   90.00
_cell.angle_beta   90.00
_cell.angle_gamma   90.00
#
_symmetry.space_group_name_H-M   'P 1'
#
loop_
_entity.id
_entity.type
_entity.pdbx_description
1 polymer ?
#
loop_
_entity_poly.entity_id
_entity_poly.type
_entity_poly.pdbx_seq_one_letter_code
_entity_poly.pdbx_strand_id
1 'polypeptide(L)'
;MKFHRARICRLLSLAAMLSLAACASTTDAAHPEAELWRVGYIDHDVTLNESTPLVRFSQDCRDILPSTQTMGVRWVMLHFRRPPEEVFRIVPLPDGQQLAEGQKVYVKVDECTRTLEPR
;
A
#
# COMPACT_ATOMS: atom_id res chain seq x y z
N MET A 1 19.01 -53.35 57.96
CA MET A 1 17.70 -52.81 57.54
C MET A 1 17.47 -51.44 58.19
N LYS A 2 17.53 -50.36 57.40
CA LYS A 2 17.04 -49.02 57.75
C LYS A 2 16.49 -48.38 56.46
N PHE A 3 15.20 -48.11 56.45
CA PHE A 3 14.50 -47.41 55.37
C PHE A 3 14.51 -45.91 55.66
N HIS A 4 14.94 -45.08 54.71
CA HIS A 4 14.53 -43.67 54.65
C HIS A 4 14.07 -43.32 53.24
N ARG A 5 12.78 -42.99 53.16
CA ARG A 5 12.13 -42.32 52.03
C ARG A 5 12.48 -40.84 52.07
N ALA A 6 12.84 -40.24 50.93
CA ALA A 6 12.59 -38.83 50.67
C ALA A 6 12.33 -38.62 49.18
N ARG A 7 11.17 -38.02 48.89
CA ARG A 7 10.61 -37.69 47.58
C ARG A 7 11.21 -36.38 47.07
N ILE A 8 11.63 -36.31 45.81
CA ILE A 8 11.76 -35.07 45.01
C ILE A 8 11.41 -35.49 43.57
N CYS A 9 10.16 -35.45 43.13
CA CYS A 9 9.35 -34.28 42.75
C CYS A 9 10.00 -33.41 41.65
N ARG A 10 9.52 -33.63 40.42
CA ARG A 10 9.33 -32.66 39.32
C ARG A 10 10.52 -31.81 38.85
N LEU A 11 10.86 -31.99 37.57
CA LEU A 11 11.19 -30.93 36.59
C LEU A 11 10.98 -31.59 35.20
N LEU A 12 9.75 -31.68 34.68
CA LEU A 12 9.04 -30.62 33.92
C LEU A 12 9.93 -29.94 32.87
N SER A 13 9.88 -30.53 31.67
CA SER A 13 9.69 -29.89 30.37
C SER A 13 10.30 -28.51 30.16
N LEU A 14 11.44 -28.39 29.48
CA LEU A 14 11.85 -27.11 28.90
C LEU A 14 12.88 -27.31 27.78
N ALA A 15 12.43 -27.81 26.63
CA ALA A 15 13.19 -27.75 25.38
C ALA A 15 12.24 -27.59 24.18
N ALA A 16 11.28 -26.68 24.30
CA ALA A 16 10.59 -26.09 23.14
C ALA A 16 11.18 -24.70 22.90
N MET A 17 12.47 -24.64 22.57
CA MET A 17 13.09 -23.39 22.14
C MET A 17 12.67 -23.08 20.71
N LEU A 18 11.60 -22.32 20.61
CA LEU A 18 11.52 -21.12 19.79
C LEU A 18 12.03 -21.28 18.35
N SER A 19 11.26 -22.00 17.53
CA SER A 19 11.14 -21.65 16.12
C SER A 19 10.35 -20.33 16.03
N LEU A 20 10.99 -19.22 16.42
CA LEU A 20 10.58 -17.90 15.96
C LEU A 20 10.81 -17.88 14.45
N ALA A 21 9.85 -18.44 13.71
CA ALA A 21 9.62 -18.06 12.33
C ALA A 21 9.26 -16.57 12.41
N ALA A 22 10.29 -15.72 12.36
CA ALA A 22 10.09 -14.34 12.02
C ALA A 22 9.40 -14.36 10.66
N CYS A 23 8.10 -14.08 10.63
CA CYS A 23 7.48 -13.55 9.44
C CYS A 23 8.24 -12.27 9.15
N ALA A 24 9.31 -12.39 8.35
CA ALA A 24 9.93 -11.25 7.73
C ALA A 24 8.86 -10.69 6.81
N SER A 25 8.12 -9.71 7.32
CA SER A 25 7.32 -8.81 6.50
C SER A 25 8.32 -8.25 5.49
N THR A 26 8.30 -8.77 4.27
CA THR A 26 9.12 -8.25 3.18
C THR A 26 8.65 -6.84 2.94
N THR A 27 9.33 -5.88 3.56
CA THR A 27 9.16 -4.46 3.26
C THR A 27 9.62 -4.28 1.83
N ASP A 28 8.74 -3.78 0.97
CA ASP A 28 9.13 -3.42 -0.39
C ASP A 28 10.12 -2.26 -0.32
N ALA A 29 11.40 -2.55 -0.55
CA ALA A 29 12.47 -1.57 -0.48
C ALA A 29 12.42 -0.55 -1.62
N ALA A 30 11.73 -0.84 -2.73
CA ALA A 30 11.58 0.09 -3.84
C ALA A 30 10.46 1.12 -3.58
N HIS A 31 9.48 0.78 -2.74
CA HIS A 31 8.32 1.62 -2.44
C HIS A 31 8.16 1.87 -0.93
N PRO A 32 9.16 2.50 -0.27
CA PRO A 32 9.13 2.69 1.17
C PRO A 32 8.00 3.63 1.60
N GLU A 33 7.17 3.19 2.56
CA GLU A 33 6.06 4.00 3.10
C GLU A 33 6.53 5.32 3.72
N ALA A 34 7.76 5.35 4.26
CA ALA A 34 8.38 6.54 4.82
C ALA A 34 8.57 7.65 3.77
N GLU A 35 8.74 7.27 2.51
CA GLU A 35 8.79 8.19 1.37
C GLU A 35 7.42 8.32 0.71
N LEU A 36 6.32 8.14 1.45
CA LEU A 36 4.97 8.44 0.95
C LEU A 36 4.51 7.54 -0.23
N TRP A 37 5.15 6.40 -0.44
CA TRP A 37 4.60 5.34 -1.29
C TRP A 37 3.47 4.59 -0.61
N ARG A 38 2.38 4.32 -1.31
CA ARG A 38 1.24 3.53 -0.80
C ARG A 38 0.83 2.48 -1.81
N VAL A 39 0.19 1.43 -1.33
CA VAL A 39 -0.53 0.48 -2.18
C VAL A 39 -1.92 1.02 -2.41
N GLY A 40 -2.26 1.27 -3.67
CA GLY A 40 -3.60 1.67 -4.10
C GLY A 40 -4.24 0.64 -5.01
N TYR A 41 -5.47 0.92 -5.40
CA TYR A 41 -6.27 0.14 -6.33
C TYR A 41 -6.85 1.06 -7.39
N ILE A 42 -6.79 0.65 -8.64
CA ILE A 42 -7.44 1.37 -9.74
C ILE A 42 -8.94 1.22 -9.59
N ASP A 43 -9.68 2.34 -9.63
CA ASP A 43 -11.13 2.33 -9.72
C ASP A 43 -11.55 2.31 -11.18
N HIS A 44 -11.28 3.39 -11.92
CA HIS A 44 -11.64 3.48 -13.34
C HIS A 44 -10.83 4.55 -14.07
N ASP A 45 -10.86 4.50 -15.40
CA ASP A 45 -10.36 5.58 -16.26
C ASP A 45 -11.27 6.81 -16.13
N VAL A 46 -10.66 7.99 -16.00
CA VAL A 46 -11.36 9.27 -15.85
C VAL A 46 -11.05 10.14 -17.06
N THR A 47 -12.04 10.87 -17.57
CA THR A 47 -11.79 11.84 -18.65
C THR A 47 -11.28 13.17 -18.11
N LEU A 48 -10.58 13.97 -18.93
CA LEU A 48 -10.02 15.25 -18.48
C LEU A 48 -11.07 16.21 -17.86
N ASN A 49 -12.31 16.16 -18.34
CA ASN A 49 -13.38 17.09 -17.93
C ASN A 49 -14.41 16.48 -16.97
N GLU A 50 -14.19 15.25 -16.53
CA GLU A 50 -15.12 14.56 -15.64
C GLU A 50 -15.08 15.14 -14.23
N SER A 51 -16.24 15.56 -13.73
CA SER A 51 -16.42 16.01 -12.35
C SER A 51 -16.57 14.81 -11.42
N THR A 52 -15.56 14.54 -10.62
CA THR A 52 -15.61 13.53 -9.56
C THR A 52 -15.83 14.22 -8.21
N PRO A 53 -16.89 13.91 -7.46
CA PRO A 53 -17.08 14.42 -6.11
C PRO A 53 -15.99 13.84 -5.21
N LEU A 54 -14.95 14.64 -5.01
CA LEU A 54 -13.72 14.26 -4.37
C LEU A 54 -13.82 14.45 -2.84
N VAL A 55 -13.55 13.38 -2.08
CA VAL A 55 -13.60 13.36 -0.61
C VAL A 55 -12.46 14.21 -0.03
N ARG A 56 -12.63 14.79 1.17
CA ARG A 56 -11.80 15.84 1.81
C ARG A 56 -10.25 15.73 1.75
N PHE A 57 -9.67 14.59 1.39
CA PHE A 57 -8.22 14.38 1.35
C PHE A 57 -7.68 13.98 -0.03
N SER A 58 -8.49 14.05 -1.07
CA SER A 58 -8.08 13.74 -2.44
C SER A 58 -7.33 14.90 -3.09
N GLN A 59 -6.28 14.58 -3.83
CA GLN A 59 -5.61 15.52 -4.72
C GLN A 59 -5.89 15.09 -6.17
N ASP A 60 -6.39 16.01 -6.98
CA ASP A 60 -6.60 15.82 -8.42
C ASP A 60 -5.38 16.36 -9.18
N CYS A 61 -4.61 15.47 -9.80
CA CYS A 61 -3.42 15.89 -10.54
C CYS A 61 -3.75 16.65 -11.83
N ARG A 62 -5.00 16.61 -12.33
CA ARG A 62 -5.44 17.39 -13.50
C ARG A 62 -5.39 18.89 -13.25
N ASP A 63 -5.70 19.30 -12.02
CA ASP A 63 -5.73 20.71 -11.60
C ASP A 63 -4.34 21.26 -11.24
N ILE A 64 -3.36 20.38 -11.07
CA ILE A 64 -2.01 20.72 -10.59
C ILE A 64 -1.01 20.76 -11.74
N LEU A 65 -1.10 19.79 -12.65
CA LEU A 65 -0.18 19.71 -13.77
C LEU A 65 -0.47 20.84 -14.79
N PRO A 66 0.58 21.42 -15.40
CA PRO A 66 0.39 22.42 -16.45
C PRO A 66 -0.31 21.80 -17.66
N SER A 67 -1.06 22.60 -18.42
CA SER A 67 -1.87 22.12 -19.55
C SER A 67 -1.08 21.33 -20.61
N THR A 68 0.20 21.64 -20.78
CA THR A 68 1.11 20.91 -21.68
C THR A 68 1.35 19.46 -21.26
N GLN A 69 1.10 19.12 -20.00
CA GLN A 69 1.21 17.78 -19.42
C GLN A 69 -0.16 17.14 -19.16
N THR A 70 -1.27 17.81 -19.45
CA THR A 70 -2.61 17.24 -19.26
C THR A 70 -3.29 16.85 -20.56
N MET A 71 -3.00 17.53 -21.67
CA MET A 71 -3.57 17.20 -22.97
C MET A 71 -3.05 15.86 -23.50
N GLY A 72 -3.96 14.97 -23.89
CA GLY A 72 -3.62 13.66 -24.46
C GLY A 72 -3.21 12.61 -23.43
N VAL A 73 -3.13 12.97 -22.15
CA VAL A 73 -2.84 12.05 -21.05
C VAL A 73 -4.10 11.30 -20.64
N ARG A 74 -3.97 10.00 -20.42
CA ARG A 74 -5.02 9.17 -19.81
C ARG A 74 -4.98 9.34 -18.30
N TRP A 75 -6.14 9.44 -17.67
CA TRP A 75 -6.25 9.63 -16.23
C TRP A 75 -6.97 8.44 -15.63
N VAL A 76 -6.60 8.11 -14.40
CA VAL A 76 -7.26 7.07 -13.62
C VAL A 76 -7.61 7.60 -12.25
N MET A 77 -8.78 7.23 -11.76
CA MET A 77 -9.10 7.32 -10.34
C MET A 77 -8.53 6.07 -9.66
N LEU A 78 -7.89 6.28 -8.52
CA LEU A 78 -7.48 5.22 -7.63
C LEU A 78 -7.88 5.56 -6.20
N HIS A 79 -7.92 4.55 -5.36
CA HIS A 79 -8.01 4.72 -3.92
C HIS A 79 -6.91 3.98 -3.18
N PHE A 80 -6.54 4.49 -2.01
CA PHE A 80 -5.66 3.79 -1.07
C PHE A 80 -6.10 4.06 0.36
N ARG A 81 -5.71 3.16 1.26
CA ARG A 81 -6.07 3.27 2.68
C ARG A 81 -5.10 4.19 3.41
N ARG A 82 -5.62 5.22 4.06
CA ARG A 82 -4.90 6.07 5.01
C ARG A 82 -5.69 6.10 6.32
N PRO A 83 -5.41 5.18 7.26
CA PRO A 83 -6.22 5.03 8.46
C PRO A 83 -6.49 6.38 9.15
N PRO A 84 -7.77 6.68 9.49
CA PRO A 84 -8.92 5.79 9.47
C PRO A 84 -9.71 5.72 8.14
N GLU A 85 -9.30 6.44 7.11
CA GLU A 85 -10.13 6.70 5.92
C GLU A 85 -9.57 6.05 4.63
N GLU A 86 -10.39 6.03 3.59
CA GLU A 86 -9.97 5.78 2.21
C GLU A 86 -9.77 7.12 1.51
N VAL A 87 -8.69 7.21 0.73
CA VAL A 87 -8.33 8.41 -0.01
C VAL A 87 -8.40 8.10 -1.49
N PHE A 88 -9.23 8.86 -2.21
CA PHE A 88 -9.33 8.81 -3.67
C PHE A 88 -8.38 9.83 -4.29
N ARG A 89 -7.77 9.52 -5.43
CA ARG A 89 -6.93 10.46 -6.19
C ARG A 89 -7.08 10.23 -7.68
N ILE A 90 -6.94 11.30 -8.45
CA ILE A 90 -6.83 11.23 -9.90
C ILE A 90 -5.38 11.48 -10.29
N VAL A 91 -4.82 10.54 -11.03
CA VAL A 91 -3.39 10.53 -11.38
C VAL A 91 -3.22 10.23 -12.86
N PRO A 92 -2.15 10.71 -13.50
CA PRO A 92 -1.87 10.36 -14.88
C PRO A 92 -1.47 8.89 -14.97
N LEU A 93 -2.00 8.21 -15.97
CA LEU A 93 -1.60 6.85 -16.33
C LEU A 93 -0.40 6.94 -17.30
N PRO A 94 0.75 6.34 -16.99
CA PRO A 94 1.91 6.36 -17.89
C PRO A 94 1.59 5.77 -19.27
N ASP A 95 2.15 6.35 -20.32
CA ASP A 95 1.91 5.92 -21.70
C ASP A 95 2.23 4.43 -21.89
N GLY A 96 1.35 3.75 -22.64
CA GLY A 96 1.49 2.33 -22.92
C GLY A 96 1.10 1.39 -21.77
N GLN A 97 0.78 1.91 -20.57
CA GLN A 97 0.21 1.08 -19.52
C GLN A 97 -1.28 0.83 -19.76
N GLN A 98 -1.67 -0.44 -19.60
CA GLN A 98 -3.05 -0.85 -19.43
C GLN A 98 -3.17 -1.40 -18.02
N LEU A 99 -3.95 -0.73 -17.19
CA LEU A 99 -4.28 -1.19 -15.85
C LEU A 99 -5.77 -1.52 -15.81
N ALA A 100 -6.11 -2.62 -15.15
CA ALA A 100 -7.50 -3.02 -14.98
C ALA A 100 -8.10 -2.39 -13.72
N GLU A 101 -9.41 -2.19 -13.71
CA GLU A 101 -10.17 -1.90 -12.48
C GLU A 101 -9.89 -2.97 -11.42
N GLY A 102 -9.69 -2.53 -10.17
CA GLY A 102 -9.27 -3.35 -9.04
C GLY A 102 -7.79 -3.74 -9.03
N GLN A 103 -6.99 -3.38 -10.04
CA GLN A 103 -5.57 -3.70 -10.07
C GLN A 103 -4.81 -2.97 -8.97
N LYS A 104 -3.95 -3.71 -8.26
CA LYS A 104 -3.02 -3.14 -7.27
C LYS A 104 -1.90 -2.38 -7.95
N VAL A 105 -1.59 -1.23 -7.40
CA VAL A 105 -0.56 -0.31 -7.89
C VAL A 105 0.21 0.28 -6.71
N TYR A 106 1.44 0.71 -6.98
CA TYR A 106 2.16 1.62 -6.10
C TYR A 106 1.83 3.05 -6.49
N VAL A 107 1.47 3.86 -5.50
CA VAL A 107 1.17 5.28 -5.68
C VAL A 107 2.09 6.14 -4.82
N LYS A 108 2.75 7.12 -5.44
CA LYS A 108 3.55 8.14 -4.74
C LYS A 108 2.64 9.31 -4.37
N VAL A 109 2.32 9.47 -3.08
CA VAL A 109 1.18 10.34 -2.71
C VAL A 109 1.47 11.85 -2.77
N ASP A 110 2.74 12.25 -2.85
CA ASP A 110 3.20 13.64 -2.88
C ASP A 110 3.61 14.16 -4.27
N GLU A 111 3.57 13.31 -5.30
CA GLU A 111 3.95 13.66 -6.67
C GLU A 111 2.80 13.43 -7.65
N CYS A 112 2.68 14.30 -8.66
CA CYS A 112 1.72 14.15 -9.77
C CYS A 112 2.36 13.72 -11.10
N THR A 113 3.68 13.79 -11.23
CA THR A 113 4.40 13.48 -12.50
C THR A 113 4.93 12.05 -12.57
N ARG A 114 5.17 11.41 -11.43
CA ARG A 114 5.65 10.01 -11.30
C ARG A 114 4.85 9.27 -10.25
N THR A 115 3.54 9.28 -10.44
CA THR A 115 2.62 8.94 -9.37
C THR A 115 2.28 7.46 -9.29
N LEU A 116 2.46 6.69 -10.37
CA LEU A 116 1.85 5.39 -10.51
C LEU A 116 2.80 4.35 -11.11
N GLU A 117 2.97 3.23 -10.40
CA GLU A 117 3.73 2.08 -10.86
C GLU A 117 2.94 0.77 -10.67
N PRO A 118 3.02 -0.20 -11.60
CA PRO A 118 2.44 -1.53 -11.40
C PRO A 118 3.07 -2.24 -10.21
N ARG A 119 2.26 -3.01 -9.48
CA ARG A 119 2.71 -3.88 -8.38
C ARG A 119 2.77 -5.35 -8.80
#